data_AF-A0AAD3CZG6-F1
#
_entry.id   AF-A0AAD3CZG6-F1
#
_cell.length_a   1.000
_cell.length_b   1.000
_cell.length_c   1.000
_cell.angle_alpha   90.00
_cell.angle_beta   90.00
_cell.angle_gamma   90.00
#
_symmetry.space_group_name_H-M   'P 1'
#
loop_
_entity.id
_entity.type
_entity.pdbx_description
1 polymer ?
#
loop_
_entity_poly.entity_id
_entity_poly.type
_entity_poly.pdbx_seq_one_letter_code
_entity_poly.pdbx_strand_id
1 'polypeptide(L)'
;MKNQGYDDSREMDAPYDIYPENDTWAWERASPKTSLTTDLHQSDPAPAWLLNIIESAHWVSFPIGFYIASYLFNHANEIASAGNWSGSTNQVFFLMLGLLNQVFGGGMAVLMHVYEGWMIAPFKNVLALPEVPTRTQIDAIRIKNYNNAWLRAASYQMLMTFQSLGLSLFTMGVFGEKPWTEVLVLGTALIALLGPKEPRLELKRKVDGEDRPVLPLSISLALVLAANVFLQLLACIKLFYPIFAGSGMAPALALVACILPSTLQGAGGGIEGYFAESSFKQWQHLGAFLILLSGFILLGGTFHQMVTVGPTPDVALPSFLEFLNSW
;
A
#
# COMPACT_ATOMS: atom_id res chain seq x y z
N MET A 1 -7.15 -22.71 -47.88
CA MET A 1 -6.12 -22.85 -46.82
C MET A 1 -6.63 -23.88 -45.83
N LYS A 2 -5.86 -24.93 -45.60
CA LYS A 2 -6.24 -26.04 -44.73
C LYS A 2 -6.26 -25.57 -43.27
N ASN A 3 -7.40 -25.74 -42.61
CA ASN A 3 -7.51 -25.83 -41.16
C ASN A 3 -6.47 -26.86 -40.67
N GLN A 4 -5.40 -26.39 -40.04
CA GLN A 4 -4.58 -27.23 -39.19
C GLN A 4 -5.21 -27.20 -37.81
N GLY A 5 -5.63 -28.39 -37.37
CA GLY A 5 -6.40 -28.60 -36.16
C GLY A 5 -5.68 -28.08 -34.93
N TYR A 6 -6.36 -27.19 -34.22
CA TYR A 6 -6.34 -27.23 -32.77
C TYR A 6 -7.31 -28.35 -32.39
N ASP A 7 -6.78 -29.42 -31.79
CA ASP A 7 -7.58 -30.48 -31.17
C ASP A 7 -8.31 -29.86 -29.97
N ASP A 8 -9.53 -29.39 -30.21
CA ASP A 8 -10.43 -28.70 -29.28
C ASP A 8 -11.10 -29.68 -28.28
N SER A 9 -10.60 -30.92 -28.18
CA SER A 9 -11.25 -32.01 -27.43
C SER A 9 -10.56 -32.44 -26.14
N ARG A 10 -9.58 -31.67 -25.64
CA ARG A 10 -9.11 -31.81 -24.27
C ARG A 10 -9.39 -30.54 -23.51
N GLU A 11 -10.46 -30.64 -22.71
CA GLU A 11 -10.75 -29.85 -21.54
C GLU A 11 -9.61 -28.87 -21.20
N MET A 12 -9.90 -27.57 -21.31
CA MET A 12 -9.23 -26.58 -20.48
C MET A 12 -9.61 -26.90 -19.02
N ASP A 13 -8.99 -27.96 -18.49
CA ASP A 13 -9.26 -28.49 -17.17
C ASP A 13 -8.93 -27.43 -16.12
N ALA A 14 -10.01 -27.09 -15.41
CA ALA A 14 -10.19 -26.14 -14.32
C ALA A 14 -10.15 -24.64 -14.68
N PRO A 15 -11.32 -23.97 -14.80
CA PRO A 15 -11.41 -22.50 -14.84
C PRO A 15 -11.05 -21.81 -13.52
N TYR A 16 -10.64 -22.54 -12.47
CA TYR A 16 -10.60 -22.05 -11.10
C TYR A 16 -9.36 -22.50 -10.31
N ASP A 17 -8.17 -22.46 -10.88
CA ASP A 17 -6.89 -22.80 -10.21
C ASP A 17 -6.62 -22.04 -8.87
N ILE A 18 -7.41 -21.00 -8.56
CA ILE A 18 -7.31 -20.16 -7.36
C ILE A 18 -8.34 -20.51 -6.26
N TYR A 19 -9.38 -21.29 -6.61
CA TYR A 19 -10.39 -21.79 -5.69
C TYR A 19 -10.31 -23.32 -5.63
N PRO A 20 -10.62 -23.95 -4.49
CA PRO A 20 -10.67 -25.39 -4.42
C PRO A 20 -11.78 -25.95 -5.32
N GLU A 21 -11.50 -27.04 -6.05
CA GLU A 21 -12.36 -27.56 -7.13
C GLU A 21 -13.73 -28.09 -6.64
N ASN A 22 -13.85 -28.45 -5.35
CA ASN A 22 -15.02 -29.13 -4.79
C ASN A 22 -15.66 -28.43 -3.58
N ASP A 23 -15.25 -27.19 -3.30
CA ASP A 23 -15.45 -26.57 -1.99
C ASP A 23 -16.12 -25.20 -2.14
N THR A 24 -17.14 -24.96 -1.30
CA THR A 24 -18.10 -23.86 -1.44
C THR A 24 -17.85 -22.70 -0.47
N TRP A 25 -16.92 -22.84 0.48
CA TRP A 25 -16.78 -21.89 1.58
C TRP A 25 -15.57 -20.97 1.44
N ALA A 26 -15.74 -19.72 1.85
CA ALA A 26 -14.71 -18.67 1.72
C ALA A 26 -13.40 -18.95 2.51
N TRP A 27 -13.42 -19.89 3.46
CA TRP A 27 -12.24 -20.27 4.26
C TRP A 27 -11.46 -21.46 3.71
N GLU A 28 -11.98 -22.13 2.68
CA GLU A 28 -11.27 -23.19 1.98
C GLU A 28 -10.32 -22.56 0.95
N ARG A 29 -9.11 -23.12 0.81
CA ARG A 29 -8.06 -22.56 -0.03
C ARG A 29 -7.58 -23.58 -1.04
N ALA A 30 -7.19 -23.11 -2.22
CA ALA A 30 -6.48 -23.93 -3.18
C ALA A 30 -5.21 -24.52 -2.55
N SER A 31 -4.75 -25.64 -3.10
CA SER A 31 -3.47 -26.22 -2.69
C SER A 31 -2.32 -25.23 -2.94
N PRO A 32 -1.24 -25.29 -2.14
CA PRO A 32 -0.09 -24.40 -2.34
C PRO A 32 0.47 -24.48 -3.76
N LYS A 33 0.89 -23.33 -4.28
CA LYS A 33 1.48 -23.23 -5.62
C LYS A 33 2.70 -24.13 -5.76
N THR A 34 2.85 -24.75 -6.93
CA THR A 34 3.96 -25.67 -7.25
C THR A 34 5.32 -25.02 -6.98
N SER A 35 5.53 -23.76 -7.35
CA SER A 35 6.80 -23.06 -7.10
C SER A 35 7.21 -22.99 -5.63
N LEU A 36 6.25 -23.01 -4.70
CA LEU A 36 6.55 -22.95 -3.27
C LEU A 36 7.02 -24.31 -2.73
N THR A 37 6.47 -25.40 -3.26
CA THR A 37 6.75 -26.76 -2.81
C THR A 37 7.90 -27.41 -3.58
N THR A 38 7.98 -27.22 -4.89
CA THR A 38 8.96 -27.87 -5.76
C THR A 38 10.20 -27.04 -5.99
N ASP A 39 10.08 -25.72 -6.17
CA ASP A 39 11.23 -24.88 -6.54
C ASP A 39 11.92 -24.34 -5.29
N LEU A 40 11.14 -23.99 -4.27
CA LEU A 40 11.64 -23.44 -3.00
C LEU A 40 11.68 -24.45 -1.85
N HIS A 41 11.15 -25.66 -2.05
CA HIS A 41 11.14 -26.74 -1.04
C HIS A 41 10.62 -26.32 0.34
N GLN A 42 9.63 -25.44 0.39
CA GLN A 42 9.04 -25.02 1.66
C GLN A 42 8.14 -26.14 2.22
N SER A 43 8.30 -26.46 3.50
CA SER A 43 7.63 -27.60 4.15
C SER A 43 6.15 -27.39 4.45
N ASP A 44 5.73 -26.14 4.70
CA ASP A 44 4.32 -25.74 4.84
C ASP A 44 4.15 -24.32 4.28
N PRO A 45 4.12 -24.16 2.94
CA PRO A 45 4.31 -22.87 2.32
C PRO A 45 3.14 -21.90 2.44
N ALA A 46 1.94 -22.41 2.67
CA ALA A 46 0.71 -21.61 2.60
C ALA A 46 -0.48 -22.33 3.25
N PRO A 47 -0.45 -22.60 4.57
CA PRO A 47 -1.55 -23.29 5.23
C PRO A 47 -2.82 -22.43 5.18
N ALA A 48 -3.96 -23.06 4.90
CA ALA A 48 -5.21 -22.36 4.60
C ALA A 48 -5.63 -21.37 5.70
N TRP A 49 -5.46 -21.75 6.97
CA TRP A 49 -5.79 -20.88 8.11
C TRP A 49 -4.95 -19.59 8.14
N LEU A 50 -3.68 -19.65 7.75
CA LEU A 50 -2.80 -18.47 7.71
C LEU A 50 -3.20 -17.54 6.58
N LEU A 51 -3.52 -18.09 5.40
CA LEU A 51 -4.06 -17.32 4.28
C LEU A 51 -5.40 -16.66 4.63
N ASN A 52 -6.27 -17.35 5.38
CA ASN A 52 -7.52 -16.76 5.89
C ASN A 52 -7.27 -15.56 6.81
N ILE A 53 -6.27 -15.65 7.69
CA ILE A 53 -5.89 -14.52 8.56
C ILE A 53 -5.31 -13.38 7.72
N ILE A 54 -4.43 -13.67 6.76
CA ILE A 54 -3.85 -12.66 5.87
C ILE A 54 -4.94 -11.94 5.08
N GLU A 55 -5.86 -12.69 4.43
CA GLU A 55 -7.00 -12.11 3.73
C GLU A 55 -7.84 -11.22 4.65
N SER A 56 -8.25 -11.76 5.82
CA SER A 56 -9.08 -11.03 6.77
C SER A 56 -8.40 -9.75 7.23
N ALA A 57 -7.10 -9.81 7.51
CA ALA A 57 -6.33 -8.66 7.92
C ALA A 57 -6.35 -7.59 6.83
N HIS A 58 -6.07 -7.93 5.56
CA HIS A 58 -6.15 -7.01 4.44
C HIS A 58 -7.51 -6.34 4.31
N TRP A 59 -8.59 -7.11 4.38
CA TRP A 59 -9.94 -6.56 4.31
C TRP A 59 -10.25 -5.63 5.48
N VAL A 60 -9.74 -5.88 6.69
CA VAL A 60 -9.94 -5.04 7.87
C VAL A 60 -9.30 -3.64 7.74
N SER A 61 -8.33 -3.44 6.84
CA SER A 61 -7.80 -2.09 6.57
C SER A 61 -8.86 -1.12 6.02
N PHE A 62 -9.79 -1.61 5.21
CA PHE A 62 -10.86 -0.79 4.63
C PHE A 62 -11.82 -0.20 5.67
N PRO A 63 -12.49 -0.99 6.54
CA PRO A 63 -13.39 -0.44 7.54
C PRO A 63 -12.66 0.50 8.52
N ILE A 64 -11.38 0.25 8.84
CA ILE A 64 -10.60 1.19 9.66
C ILE A 64 -10.35 2.50 8.91
N GLY A 65 -9.92 2.43 7.64
CA GLY A 65 -9.71 3.62 6.81
C GLY A 65 -11.01 4.44 6.64
N PHE A 66 -12.13 3.77 6.37
CA PHE A 66 -13.44 4.42 6.26
C PHE A 66 -13.94 4.97 7.60
N TYR A 67 -13.66 4.28 8.70
CA TYR A 67 -13.95 4.80 10.04
C TYR A 67 -13.19 6.10 10.30
N ILE A 68 -11.89 6.14 10.03
CA ILE A 68 -11.08 7.35 10.21
C ILE A 68 -11.60 8.47 9.28
N ALA A 69 -11.91 8.18 8.02
CA ALA A 69 -12.49 9.15 7.10
C ALA A 69 -13.85 9.70 7.61
N SER A 70 -14.73 8.81 8.10
CA SER A 70 -16.00 9.21 8.71
C SER A 70 -15.78 10.04 9.97
N TYR A 71 -14.76 9.73 10.77
CA TYR A 71 -14.42 10.50 11.96
C TYR A 71 -13.95 11.91 11.60
N LEU A 72 -13.08 12.04 10.59
CA LEU A 72 -12.65 13.34 10.06
C LEU A 72 -13.85 14.17 9.59
N PHE A 73 -14.79 13.55 8.88
CA PHE A 73 -16.00 14.21 8.39
C PHE A 73 -16.91 14.67 9.54
N ASN A 74 -17.20 13.79 10.49
CA ASN A 74 -18.11 14.09 11.60
C ASN A 74 -17.55 15.11 12.60
N HIS A 75 -16.22 15.27 12.65
CA HIS A 75 -15.53 16.20 13.55
C HIS A 75 -14.75 17.28 12.79
N ALA A 76 -15.20 17.65 11.59
CA ALA A 76 -14.45 18.55 10.72
C ALA A 76 -14.21 19.92 11.35
N ASN A 77 -15.19 20.46 12.10
CA ASN A 77 -15.04 21.76 12.74
C ASN A 77 -14.04 21.71 13.89
N GLU A 78 -14.09 20.66 14.70
CA GLU A 78 -13.20 20.43 15.84
C GLU A 78 -11.76 20.23 15.37
N ILE A 79 -11.56 19.46 14.30
CA ILE A 79 -10.25 19.23 13.69
C ILE A 79 -9.72 20.52 13.06
N ALA A 80 -10.55 21.26 12.32
CA ALA A 80 -10.12 22.54 11.75
C ALA A 80 -9.75 23.56 12.83
N SER A 81 -10.47 23.55 13.95
CA SER A 81 -10.16 24.39 15.11
C SER A 81 -8.87 23.94 15.80
N ALA A 82 -8.67 22.64 16.02
CA ALA A 82 -7.49 22.09 16.67
C ALA A 82 -6.21 22.24 15.81
N GLY A 83 -6.36 22.25 14.47
CA GLY A 83 -5.28 22.52 13.53
C GLY A 83 -4.92 24.00 13.40
N ASN A 84 -5.60 24.91 14.11
CA ASN A 84 -5.49 26.36 13.97
C ASN A 84 -5.74 26.86 12.53
N TRP A 85 -6.66 26.23 11.80
CA TRP A 85 -6.98 26.54 10.39
C TRP A 85 -8.07 27.58 10.21
N SER A 86 -8.32 28.41 11.23
CA SER A 86 -9.40 29.42 11.22
C SER A 86 -10.77 28.85 10.84
N GLY A 87 -11.02 27.56 11.14
CA GLY A 87 -12.26 26.86 10.78
C GLY A 87 -12.39 26.42 9.32
N SER A 88 -11.30 26.43 8.53
CA SER A 88 -11.32 25.95 7.14
C SER A 88 -11.56 24.44 7.07
N THR A 89 -12.77 24.04 6.68
CA THR A 89 -13.14 22.63 6.46
C THR A 89 -12.55 22.05 5.18
N ASN A 90 -12.07 22.87 4.24
CA ASN A 90 -11.39 22.40 3.03
C ASN A 90 -10.12 21.60 3.37
N GLN A 91 -9.36 22.05 4.36
CA GLN A 91 -8.18 21.35 4.83
C GLN A 91 -8.51 19.95 5.37
N VAL A 92 -9.59 19.83 6.13
CA VAL A 92 -10.11 18.52 6.59
C VAL A 92 -10.56 17.66 5.41
N PHE A 93 -11.22 18.26 4.41
CA PHE A 93 -11.61 17.56 3.19
C PHE A 93 -10.40 16.96 2.47
N PHE A 94 -9.29 17.69 2.32
CA PHE A 94 -8.06 17.15 1.72
C PHE A 94 -7.39 16.08 2.56
N LEU A 95 -7.41 16.18 3.90
CA LEU A 95 -6.96 15.09 4.78
C LEU A 95 -7.77 13.81 4.53
N MET A 96 -9.10 13.93 4.49
CA MET A 96 -10.01 12.82 4.24
C MET A 96 -9.78 12.22 2.84
N LEU A 97 -9.68 13.07 1.81
CA LEU A 97 -9.42 12.63 0.45
C LEU A 97 -8.05 11.96 0.31
N GLY A 98 -7.03 12.48 1.01
CA GLY A 98 -5.71 11.89 1.10
C GLY A 98 -5.74 10.48 1.70
N LEU A 99 -6.46 10.30 2.81
CA LEU A 99 -6.68 9.00 3.43
C LEU A 99 -7.43 8.03 2.50
N LEU A 100 -8.53 8.48 1.87
CA LEU A 100 -9.31 7.64 0.97
C LEU A 100 -8.48 7.18 -0.25
N ASN A 101 -7.64 8.07 -0.82
CA ASN A 101 -6.70 7.69 -1.86
C ASN A 101 -5.74 6.58 -1.40
N GLN A 102 -5.19 6.66 -0.19
CA GLN A 102 -4.33 5.62 0.35
C GLN A 102 -5.08 4.28 0.55
N VAL A 103 -6.34 4.31 1.01
CA VAL A 103 -7.21 3.12 1.13
C VAL A 103 -7.47 2.50 -0.25
N PHE A 104 -7.85 3.30 -1.25
CA PHE A 104 -8.05 2.82 -2.62
C PHE A 104 -6.76 2.26 -3.23
N GLY A 105 -5.61 2.90 -2.97
CA GLY A 105 -4.30 2.39 -3.36
C GLY A 105 -4.05 1.00 -2.79
N GLY A 106 -4.27 0.81 -1.47
CA GLY A 106 -4.18 -0.49 -0.81
C GLY A 106 -5.11 -1.54 -1.44
N GLY A 107 -6.30 -1.12 -1.87
CA GLY A 107 -7.24 -1.99 -2.58
C GLY A 107 -6.71 -2.58 -3.88
N MET A 108 -5.80 -1.90 -4.58
CA MET A 108 -5.19 -2.44 -5.81
C MET A 108 -4.26 -3.64 -5.52
N ALA A 109 -3.59 -3.63 -4.36
CA ALA A 109 -2.81 -4.78 -3.90
C ALA A 109 -3.73 -5.91 -3.41
N VAL A 110 -4.84 -5.60 -2.75
CA VAL A 110 -5.83 -6.59 -2.32
C VAL A 110 -6.42 -7.33 -3.52
N LEU A 111 -6.79 -6.63 -4.60
CA LEU A 111 -7.31 -7.28 -5.81
C LEU A 111 -6.27 -8.21 -6.46
N MET A 112 -5.00 -7.83 -6.46
CA MET A 112 -3.91 -8.70 -6.90
C MET A 112 -3.83 -9.96 -6.02
N HIS A 113 -3.82 -9.80 -4.71
CA HIS A 113 -3.75 -10.92 -3.78
C HIS A 113 -4.96 -11.86 -3.92
N VAL A 114 -6.16 -11.33 -4.12
CA VAL A 114 -7.36 -12.15 -4.43
C VAL A 114 -7.14 -12.97 -5.70
N TYR A 115 -6.65 -12.34 -6.78
CA TYR A 115 -6.32 -13.06 -8.02
C TYR A 115 -5.24 -14.12 -7.82
N GLU A 116 -4.29 -13.91 -6.91
CA GLU A 116 -3.19 -14.84 -6.64
C GLU A 116 -3.54 -15.91 -5.61
N GLY A 117 -4.77 -15.91 -5.07
CA GLY A 117 -5.22 -16.85 -4.04
C GLY A 117 -4.62 -16.56 -2.66
N TRP A 118 -4.20 -15.31 -2.42
CA TRP A 118 -3.54 -14.80 -1.21
C TRP A 118 -2.16 -15.38 -0.90
N MET A 119 -1.62 -16.20 -1.81
CA MET A 119 -0.31 -16.82 -1.65
C MET A 119 0.75 -15.96 -2.34
N ILE A 120 1.69 -15.42 -1.57
CA ILE A 120 2.90 -14.84 -2.15
C ILE A 120 3.82 -15.95 -2.68
N ALA A 121 4.15 -15.90 -3.96
CA ALA A 121 4.97 -16.91 -4.64
C ALA A 121 5.85 -16.28 -5.74
N PRO A 122 6.88 -17.00 -6.23
CA PRO A 122 7.71 -16.53 -7.35
C PRO A 122 6.89 -16.04 -8.54
N PHE A 123 7.32 -14.93 -9.14
CA PHE A 123 6.62 -14.28 -10.25
C PHE A 123 7.16 -14.73 -11.60
N LYS A 124 6.26 -14.96 -12.57
CA LYS A 124 6.61 -15.15 -13.98
C LYS A 124 5.81 -14.22 -14.89
N ASN A 125 6.45 -13.80 -15.98
CA ASN A 125 5.81 -12.93 -16.96
C ASN A 125 5.04 -13.76 -17.98
N VAL A 126 3.71 -13.66 -17.95
CA VAL A 126 2.81 -14.35 -18.88
C VAL A 126 2.97 -13.86 -20.33
N LEU A 127 3.47 -12.62 -20.52
CA LEU A 127 3.68 -12.02 -21.84
C LEU A 127 5.05 -12.35 -22.45
N ALA A 128 5.91 -13.09 -21.73
CA ALA A 128 7.21 -13.51 -22.25
C ALA A 128 7.12 -14.80 -23.09
N LEU A 129 5.91 -15.33 -23.30
CA LEU A 129 5.71 -16.49 -24.15
C LEU A 129 5.93 -16.16 -25.63
N PRO A 130 6.51 -17.09 -26.42
CA PRO A 130 6.56 -16.93 -27.87
C PRO A 130 5.13 -16.96 -28.46
N GLU A 131 4.96 -16.44 -29.68
CA GLU A 131 3.66 -16.39 -30.38
C GLU A 131 2.94 -17.75 -30.43
N VAL A 132 3.71 -18.84 -30.55
CA VAL A 132 3.20 -20.22 -30.46
C VAL A 132 3.86 -20.91 -29.27
N PRO A 133 3.29 -20.82 -28.06
CA PRO A 133 3.85 -21.44 -26.89
C PRO A 133 3.57 -22.94 -26.86
N THR A 134 4.55 -23.71 -26.39
CA THR A 134 4.35 -25.13 -26.06
C THR A 134 3.48 -25.28 -24.82
N ARG A 135 2.84 -26.45 -24.64
CA ARG A 135 2.05 -26.73 -23.44
C ARG A 135 2.87 -26.58 -22.16
N THR A 136 4.12 -27.04 -22.15
CA THR A 136 5.05 -26.88 -21.03
C THR A 136 5.30 -25.42 -20.68
N GLN A 137 5.44 -24.54 -21.68
CA GLN A 137 5.62 -23.11 -21.45
C GLN A 137 4.34 -22.44 -20.90
N ILE A 138 3.17 -22.85 -21.39
CA ILE A 138 1.87 -22.39 -20.86
C ILE A 138 1.72 -22.84 -19.42
N ASP A 139 1.93 -24.12 -19.12
CA ASP A 139 1.81 -24.66 -17.77
C ASP A 139 2.79 -23.96 -16.81
N ALA A 140 4.02 -23.67 -17.26
CA ALA A 140 5.01 -22.96 -16.47
C ALA A 140 4.65 -21.51 -16.10
N ILE A 141 3.59 -20.92 -16.66
CA ILE A 141 3.10 -19.57 -16.32
C ILE A 141 1.69 -19.57 -15.73
N ARG A 142 1.07 -20.73 -15.53
CA ARG A 142 -0.26 -20.84 -14.89
C ARG A 142 -0.22 -20.33 -13.46
N ILE A 143 -1.33 -19.76 -13.02
CA ILE A 143 -1.49 -19.19 -11.67
C ILE A 143 -1.33 -20.24 -10.57
N LYS A 144 -1.69 -21.51 -10.84
CA LYS A 144 -1.43 -22.66 -9.95
C LYS A 144 0.06 -22.88 -9.67
N ASN A 145 0.93 -22.43 -10.56
CA ASN A 145 2.37 -22.68 -10.47
C ASN A 145 3.14 -21.46 -10.00
N TYR A 146 2.78 -20.24 -10.44
CA TYR A 146 3.51 -19.00 -10.16
C TYR A 146 2.57 -17.80 -10.01
N ASN A 147 3.06 -16.70 -9.44
CA ASN A 147 2.37 -15.41 -9.43
C ASN A 147 2.62 -14.61 -10.72
N ASN A 148 1.74 -13.66 -11.03
CA ASN A 148 1.77 -12.98 -12.33
C ASN A 148 2.59 -11.68 -12.24
N ALA A 149 3.77 -11.68 -12.87
CA ALA A 149 4.68 -10.54 -12.83
C ALA A 149 4.09 -9.25 -13.46
N TRP A 150 3.25 -9.40 -14.49
CA TRP A 150 2.62 -8.26 -15.16
C TRP A 150 1.50 -7.66 -14.31
N LEU A 151 0.67 -8.52 -13.70
CA LEU A 151 -0.34 -8.08 -12.73
C LEU A 151 0.32 -7.35 -11.56
N ARG A 152 1.40 -7.90 -10.99
CA ARG A 152 2.19 -7.24 -9.94
C ARG A 152 2.63 -5.85 -10.35
N ALA A 153 3.22 -5.71 -11.54
CA ALA A 153 3.67 -4.42 -12.04
C ALA A 153 2.51 -3.41 -12.21
N ALA A 154 1.37 -3.85 -12.75
CA ALA A 154 0.19 -3.00 -12.90
C ALA A 154 -0.39 -2.58 -11.55
N SER A 155 -0.60 -3.53 -10.64
CA SER A 155 -1.11 -3.27 -9.29
C SER A 155 -0.19 -2.36 -8.48
N TYR A 156 1.13 -2.56 -8.56
CA TYR A 156 2.11 -1.71 -7.88
C TYR A 156 2.14 -0.30 -8.46
N GLN A 157 2.04 -0.15 -9.78
CA GLN A 157 1.96 1.15 -10.42
C GLN A 157 0.72 1.93 -9.94
N MET A 158 -0.43 1.27 -9.87
CA MET A 158 -1.67 1.89 -9.38
C MET A 158 -1.61 2.18 -7.88
N LEU A 159 -1.18 1.22 -7.07
CA LEU A 159 -0.96 1.37 -5.62
C LEU A 159 -0.11 2.61 -5.37
N MET A 160 1.10 2.68 -5.94
CA MET A 160 2.02 3.78 -5.66
C MET A 160 1.55 5.12 -6.22
N THR A 161 0.74 5.12 -7.29
CA THR A 161 0.07 6.32 -7.80
C THR A 161 -0.91 6.88 -6.77
N PHE A 162 -1.82 6.03 -6.29
CA PHE A 162 -2.81 6.41 -5.28
C PHE A 162 -2.18 6.75 -3.93
N GLN A 163 -1.13 6.03 -3.51
CA GLN A 163 -0.36 6.39 -2.31
C GLN A 163 0.28 7.77 -2.47
N SER A 164 0.98 8.03 -3.57
CA SER A 164 1.64 9.33 -3.80
C SER A 164 0.64 10.48 -3.82
N LEU A 165 -0.48 10.32 -4.54
CA LEU A 165 -1.54 11.32 -4.57
C LEU A 165 -2.15 11.52 -3.18
N GLY A 166 -2.43 10.45 -2.45
CA GLY A 166 -2.96 10.50 -1.10
C GLY A 166 -2.07 11.27 -0.12
N LEU A 167 -0.76 11.04 -0.17
CA LEU A 167 0.25 11.75 0.62
C LEU A 167 0.36 13.24 0.24
N SER A 168 0.28 13.56 -1.05
CA SER A 168 0.27 14.95 -1.53
C SER A 168 -0.97 15.71 -1.06
N LEU A 169 -2.13 15.07 -1.10
CA LEU A 169 -3.41 15.63 -0.64
C LEU A 169 -3.45 15.79 0.88
N PHE A 170 -2.90 14.83 1.63
CA PHE A 170 -2.76 14.99 3.07
C PHE A 170 -1.83 16.18 3.39
N THR A 171 -0.72 16.32 2.67
CA THR A 171 0.20 17.47 2.83
C THR A 171 -0.54 18.78 2.57
N MET A 172 -1.33 18.88 1.50
CA MET A 172 -2.21 20.03 1.23
C MET A 172 -3.26 20.23 2.34
N GLY A 173 -3.82 19.15 2.89
CA GLY A 173 -4.73 19.23 4.03
C GLY A 173 -4.10 19.87 5.26
N VAL A 174 -2.82 19.59 5.54
CA VAL A 174 -2.13 20.19 6.70
C VAL A 174 -1.66 21.62 6.43
N PHE A 175 -1.08 21.88 5.27
CA PHE A 175 -0.47 23.18 4.95
C PHE A 175 -1.43 24.18 4.30
N GLY A 176 -2.62 23.74 3.88
CA GLY A 176 -3.61 24.55 3.19
C GLY A 176 -3.43 24.58 1.67
N GLU A 177 -4.40 25.16 0.98
CA GLU A 177 -4.37 25.40 -0.47
C GLU A 177 -3.43 26.56 -0.78
N LYS A 178 -2.17 26.23 -1.03
CA LYS A 178 -1.11 27.17 -1.37
C LYS A 178 -0.47 26.83 -2.70
N PRO A 179 0.14 27.81 -3.40
CA PRO A 179 0.71 27.57 -4.73
C PRO A 179 1.67 26.37 -4.78
N TRP A 180 2.52 26.17 -3.76
CA TRP A 180 3.44 25.03 -3.74
C TRP A 180 2.74 23.69 -3.47
N THR A 181 1.69 23.66 -2.63
CA THR A 181 0.90 22.45 -2.40
C THR A 181 0.07 22.07 -3.62
N GLU A 182 -0.46 23.06 -4.35
CA GLU A 182 -1.16 22.85 -5.62
C GLU A 182 -0.21 22.27 -6.67
N VAL A 183 0.99 22.84 -6.79
CA VAL A 183 2.05 22.31 -7.66
C VAL A 183 2.46 20.90 -7.22
N LEU A 184 2.53 20.61 -5.93
CA LEU A 184 2.83 19.27 -5.42
C LEU A 184 1.77 18.26 -5.84
N VAL A 185 0.48 18.56 -5.63
CA VAL A 185 -0.64 17.67 -5.98
C VAL A 185 -0.74 17.48 -7.50
N LEU A 186 -0.75 18.58 -8.26
CA LEU A 186 -0.83 18.53 -9.73
C LEU A 186 0.40 17.86 -10.34
N GLY A 187 1.60 18.19 -9.85
CA GLY A 187 2.85 17.58 -10.29
C GLY A 187 2.89 16.08 -9.98
N THR A 188 2.44 15.68 -8.79
CA THR A 188 2.30 14.27 -8.41
C THR A 188 1.33 13.54 -9.35
N ALA A 189 0.16 14.12 -9.61
CA ALA A 189 -0.82 13.54 -10.53
C ALA A 189 -0.27 13.40 -11.95
N LEU A 190 0.36 14.45 -12.50
CA LEU A 190 0.94 14.43 -13.84
C LEU A 190 2.05 13.40 -13.98
N ILE A 191 2.98 13.31 -13.02
CA ILE A 191 4.06 12.33 -13.08
C ILE A 191 3.52 10.91 -12.90
N ALA A 192 2.56 10.68 -12.00
CA ALA A 192 2.01 9.35 -11.78
C ALA A 192 1.22 8.85 -13.01
N LEU A 193 0.44 9.73 -13.64
CA LEU A 193 -0.40 9.38 -14.80
C LEU A 193 0.37 9.37 -16.13
N LEU A 194 1.15 10.42 -16.39
CA LEU A 194 1.78 10.67 -17.70
C LEU A 194 3.30 10.50 -17.68
N GLY A 195 3.91 10.37 -16.50
CA GLY A 195 5.36 10.22 -16.38
C GLY A 195 5.88 8.92 -17.01
N PRO A 196 7.17 8.89 -17.33
CA PRO A 196 7.78 7.74 -17.99
C PRO A 196 7.73 6.51 -17.08
N LYS A 197 7.38 5.35 -17.66
CA LYS A 197 7.33 4.07 -16.93
C LYS A 197 8.68 3.37 -16.87
N GLU A 198 9.64 3.84 -17.66
CA GLU A 198 11.03 3.37 -17.70
C GLU A 198 12.00 4.54 -17.52
N PRO A 199 13.20 4.30 -16.95
CA PRO A 199 13.65 3.04 -16.35
C PRO A 199 12.90 2.72 -15.04
N ARG A 200 12.83 1.44 -14.69
CA ARG A 200 12.36 0.96 -13.38
C ARG A 200 13.48 0.86 -12.36
N LEU A 201 13.10 0.88 -11.09
CA LEU A 201 13.99 0.53 -9.98
C LEU A 201 14.43 -0.93 -10.12
N GLU A 202 15.75 -1.15 -10.23
CA GLU A 202 16.35 -2.49 -10.24
C GLU A 202 16.76 -2.93 -8.84
N LEU A 203 15.85 -2.76 -7.87
CA LEU A 203 16.11 -3.24 -6.52
C LEU A 203 16.05 -4.78 -6.53
N LYS A 204 17.12 -5.39 -6.04
CA LYS A 204 17.25 -6.84 -5.89
C LYS A 204 17.52 -7.15 -4.44
N ARG A 205 16.88 -8.22 -3.94
CA ARG A 205 17.20 -8.79 -2.64
C ARG A 205 17.75 -10.19 -2.83
N LYS A 206 18.91 -10.45 -2.23
CA LYS A 206 19.51 -11.77 -2.22
C LYS A 206 18.81 -12.65 -1.18
N VAL A 207 18.21 -13.75 -1.63
CA VAL A 207 17.56 -14.75 -0.77
C VAL A 207 18.05 -16.11 -1.21
N ASP A 208 18.61 -16.89 -0.27
CA ASP A 208 19.13 -18.24 -0.52
C ASP A 208 20.16 -18.31 -1.66
N GLY A 209 20.92 -17.24 -1.86
CA GLY A 209 21.96 -17.15 -2.89
C GLY A 209 21.50 -16.53 -4.22
N GLU A 210 20.20 -16.33 -4.43
CA GLU A 210 19.62 -15.81 -5.66
C GLU A 210 19.17 -14.35 -5.53
N ASP A 211 19.42 -13.55 -6.58
CA ASP A 211 18.91 -12.19 -6.66
C ASP A 211 17.44 -12.20 -7.10
N ARG A 212 16.56 -11.70 -6.24
CA ARG A 212 15.12 -11.62 -6.52
C ARG A 212 14.69 -10.17 -6.71
N PRO A 213 13.99 -9.84 -7.82
CA PRO A 213 13.54 -8.47 -8.07
C PRO A 213 12.43 -8.09 -7.08
N VAL A 214 12.57 -6.89 -6.51
CA VAL A 214 11.60 -6.30 -5.59
C VAL A 214 11.10 -4.99 -6.17
N LEU A 215 9.81 -4.68 -5.93
CA LEU A 215 9.19 -3.40 -6.27
C LEU A 215 9.38 -2.99 -7.76
N PRO A 216 8.59 -3.53 -8.72
CA PRO A 216 8.67 -3.17 -10.14
C PRO A 216 8.09 -1.76 -10.41
N LEU A 217 8.74 -0.71 -9.89
CA LEU A 217 8.27 0.68 -9.92
C LEU A 217 9.13 1.55 -10.84
N SER A 218 8.52 2.46 -11.60
CA SER A 218 9.29 3.44 -12.39
C SER A 218 10.09 4.38 -11.47
N ILE A 219 11.30 4.77 -11.87
CA ILE A 219 12.13 5.70 -11.08
C ILE A 219 11.39 7.04 -10.87
N SER A 220 10.68 7.51 -11.88
CA SER A 220 9.86 8.74 -11.82
C SER A 220 8.84 8.69 -10.68
N LEU A 221 8.08 7.60 -10.56
CA LEU A 221 7.06 7.45 -9.53
C LEU A 221 7.71 7.20 -8.16
N ALA A 222 8.83 6.47 -8.11
CA ALA A 222 9.58 6.27 -6.87
C ALA A 222 10.07 7.60 -6.26
N LEU A 223 10.59 8.51 -7.08
CA LEU A 223 11.05 9.81 -6.62
C LEU A 223 9.90 10.68 -6.10
N VAL A 224 8.77 10.68 -6.81
CA VAL A 224 7.56 11.39 -6.37
C VAL A 224 7.01 10.81 -5.07
N LEU A 225 6.98 9.49 -4.94
CA LEU A 225 6.58 8.84 -3.70
C LEU A 225 7.51 9.22 -2.55
N ALA A 226 8.83 9.17 -2.76
CA ALA A 226 9.82 9.52 -1.73
C ALA A 226 9.69 10.98 -1.27
N ALA A 227 9.51 11.92 -2.21
CA ALA A 227 9.27 13.32 -1.89
C ALA A 227 7.98 13.51 -1.08
N ASN A 228 6.89 12.86 -1.48
CA ASN A 228 5.61 12.93 -0.78
C ASN A 228 5.66 12.27 0.60
N VAL A 229 6.38 11.15 0.78
CA VAL A 229 6.61 10.54 2.10
C VAL A 229 7.35 11.52 3.01
N PHE A 230 8.41 12.17 2.52
CA PHE A 230 9.15 13.15 3.31
C PHE A 230 8.24 14.32 3.75
N LEU A 231 7.50 14.91 2.81
CA LEU A 231 6.58 16.02 3.11
C LEU A 231 5.44 15.61 4.03
N GLN A 232 4.92 14.38 3.88
CA GLN A 232 3.93 13.81 4.78
C GLN A 232 4.44 13.74 6.22
N LEU A 233 5.68 13.31 6.44
CA LEU A 233 6.24 13.23 7.79
C LEU A 233 6.33 14.62 8.44
N LEU A 234 6.70 15.64 7.65
CA LEU A 234 6.70 17.04 8.10
C LEU A 234 5.28 17.54 8.40
N ALA A 235 4.31 17.17 7.56
CA ALA A 235 2.90 17.47 7.77
C ALA A 235 2.38 16.83 9.07
N CYS A 236 2.73 15.58 9.35
CA CYS A 236 2.39 14.91 10.61
C CYS A 236 2.98 15.63 11.83
N ILE A 237 4.24 16.07 11.75
CA ILE A 237 4.85 16.86 12.84
C ILE A 237 4.09 18.17 13.03
N LYS A 238 3.82 18.93 11.96
CA LYS A 238 3.07 20.19 12.06
C LYS A 238 1.67 19.99 12.66
N LEU A 239 0.98 18.93 12.26
CA LEU A 239 -0.40 18.66 12.67
C LEU A 239 -0.48 18.16 14.11
N PHE A 240 0.37 17.21 14.49
CA PHE A 240 0.20 16.45 15.74
C PHE A 240 1.14 16.87 16.86
N TYR A 241 2.24 17.57 16.58
CA TYR A 241 3.20 17.96 17.61
C TYR A 241 2.57 18.87 18.67
N PRO A 242 1.78 19.91 18.32
CA PRO A 242 1.11 20.75 19.31
C PRO A 242 0.18 19.93 20.23
N ILE A 243 -0.50 18.91 19.68
CA ILE A 243 -1.40 18.01 20.42
C ILE A 243 -0.63 17.19 21.46
N PHE A 244 0.45 16.51 21.06
CA PHE A 244 1.23 15.66 21.97
C PHE A 244 2.06 16.47 22.97
N ALA A 245 2.68 17.58 22.53
CA ALA A 245 3.41 18.47 23.42
C ALA A 245 2.46 19.14 24.44
N GLY A 246 1.29 19.58 23.99
CA GLY A 246 0.24 20.16 24.82
C GLY A 246 -0.32 19.20 25.87
N SER A 247 -0.27 17.88 25.62
CA SER A 247 -0.64 16.86 26.62
C SER A 247 0.46 16.56 27.64
N GLY A 248 1.55 17.33 27.68
CA GLY A 248 2.67 17.16 28.62
C GLY A 248 3.67 16.07 28.21
N MET A 249 3.62 15.59 26.97
CA MET A 249 4.59 14.61 26.47
C MET A 249 5.97 15.26 26.29
N ALA A 250 7.03 14.56 26.66
CA ALA A 250 8.39 15.05 26.45
C ALA A 250 8.65 15.34 24.95
N PRO A 251 9.33 16.44 24.57
CA PRO A 251 9.46 16.88 23.18
C PRO A 251 9.94 15.81 22.19
N ALA A 252 10.94 15.01 22.58
CA ALA A 252 11.46 13.94 21.74
C ALA A 252 10.43 12.82 21.52
N LEU A 253 9.67 12.47 22.56
CA LEU A 253 8.61 11.46 22.46
C LEU A 253 7.42 11.97 21.65
N ALA A 254 7.07 13.25 21.79
CA ALA A 254 6.04 13.90 20.98
C ALA A 254 6.38 13.85 19.49
N LEU A 255 7.63 14.15 19.13
CA LEU A 255 8.10 14.06 17.74
C LEU A 255 7.93 12.64 17.18
N VAL A 256 8.35 11.62 17.94
CA VAL A 256 8.18 10.21 17.53
C VAL A 256 6.71 9.87 17.37
N ALA A 257 5.87 10.25 18.33
CA ALA A 257 4.43 9.99 18.30
C ALA A 257 3.73 10.61 17.07
N CYS A 258 4.19 11.78 16.59
CA CYS A 258 3.65 12.42 15.39
C CYS A 258 3.85 11.58 14.13
N ILE A 259 5.06 11.02 13.95
CA ILE A 259 5.44 10.33 12.70
C ILE A 259 5.23 8.82 12.76
N LEU A 260 5.04 8.25 13.95
CA LEU A 260 4.92 6.82 14.15
C LEU A 260 3.78 6.19 13.32
N PRO A 261 2.56 6.76 13.23
CA PRO A 261 1.49 6.17 12.43
C PRO A 261 1.89 6.02 10.95
N SER A 262 2.38 7.09 10.32
CA SER A 262 2.80 7.09 8.92
C SER A 262 4.04 6.21 8.68
N THR A 263 4.98 6.20 9.63
CA THR A 263 6.17 5.34 9.56
C THR A 263 5.78 3.87 9.61
N LEU A 264 4.83 3.48 10.45
CA LEU A 264 4.35 2.09 10.52
C LEU A 264 3.58 1.68 9.27
N GLN A 265 2.74 2.56 8.72
CA GLN A 265 2.05 2.29 7.44
C GLN A 265 3.07 2.05 6.31
N GLY A 266 4.05 2.96 6.17
CA GLY A 266 5.12 2.84 5.18
C GLY A 266 6.03 1.63 5.42
N ALA A 267 6.38 1.35 6.68
CA ALA A 267 7.20 0.20 7.04
C ALA A 267 6.49 -1.12 6.76
N GLY A 268 5.19 -1.24 7.04
CA GLY A 268 4.43 -2.43 6.71
C GLY A 268 4.41 -2.70 5.20
N GLY A 269 4.09 -1.70 4.38
CA GLY A 269 4.14 -1.83 2.92
C GLY A 269 5.55 -2.14 2.39
N GLY A 270 6.58 -1.50 2.96
CA GLY A 270 7.98 -1.77 2.64
C GLY A 270 8.42 -3.19 3.02
N ILE A 271 8.00 -3.69 4.18
CA ILE A 271 8.32 -5.05 4.62
C ILE A 271 7.65 -6.09 3.72
N GLU A 272 6.38 -5.88 3.35
CA GLU A 272 5.67 -6.75 2.42
C GLU A 272 6.38 -6.80 1.07
N GLY A 273 6.54 -5.65 0.41
CA GLY A 273 7.08 -5.58 -0.95
C GLY A 273 8.57 -5.94 -1.05
N TYR A 274 9.37 -5.67 -0.01
CA TYR A 274 10.80 -5.96 -0.01
C TYR A 274 11.13 -7.32 0.59
N PHE A 275 10.57 -7.70 1.75
CA PHE A 275 10.93 -8.94 2.45
C PHE A 275 9.98 -10.09 2.13
N ALA A 276 8.68 -9.89 2.29
CA ALA A 276 7.71 -10.97 2.13
C ALA A 276 7.68 -11.46 0.67
N GLU A 277 7.52 -10.54 -0.29
CA GLU A 277 7.45 -10.87 -1.72
C GLU A 277 8.77 -11.33 -2.36
N SER A 278 9.89 -11.32 -1.61
CA SER A 278 11.16 -11.90 -2.08
C SER A 278 11.51 -13.19 -1.36
N SER A 279 11.08 -13.37 -0.11
CA SER A 279 11.28 -14.62 0.64
C SER A 279 10.17 -15.63 0.38
N PHE A 280 9.00 -15.16 -0.09
CA PHE A 280 7.77 -15.93 -0.27
C PHE A 280 7.31 -16.62 1.03
N LYS A 281 7.54 -15.97 2.17
CA LYS A 281 7.14 -16.47 3.50
C LYS A 281 5.86 -15.78 3.96
N GLN A 282 4.75 -16.52 4.02
CA GLN A 282 3.44 -15.98 4.40
C GLN A 282 3.43 -15.34 5.80
N TRP A 283 4.24 -15.85 6.73
CA TRP A 283 4.40 -15.25 8.05
C TRP A 283 5.00 -13.84 8.02
N GLN A 284 5.89 -13.56 7.07
CA GLN A 284 6.42 -12.20 6.87
C GLN A 284 5.36 -11.30 6.26
N HIS A 285 4.49 -11.83 5.39
CA HIS A 285 3.34 -11.12 4.85
C HIS A 285 2.37 -10.71 5.95
N LEU A 286 1.99 -11.65 6.82
CA LEU A 286 1.15 -11.35 7.99
C LEU A 286 1.80 -10.30 8.90
N GLY A 287 3.09 -10.45 9.23
CA GLY A 287 3.81 -9.51 10.07
C GLY A 287 3.87 -8.10 9.49
N ALA A 288 4.15 -7.99 8.19
CA ALA A 288 4.14 -6.72 7.46
C ALA A 288 2.78 -6.02 7.56
N PHE A 289 1.71 -6.80 7.39
CA PHE A 289 0.35 -6.28 7.47
C PHE A 289 -0.02 -5.83 8.89
N LEU A 290 0.34 -6.58 9.94
CA LEU A 290 0.08 -6.18 11.33
C LEU A 290 0.76 -4.85 11.69
N ILE A 291 1.97 -4.61 11.15
CA ILE A 291 2.67 -3.32 11.30
C ILE A 291 1.88 -2.20 10.60
N LEU A 292 1.45 -2.42 9.36
CA LEU A 292 0.63 -1.48 8.60
C LEU A 292 -0.68 -1.15 9.33
N LEU A 293 -1.38 -2.17 9.84
CA LEU A 293 -2.64 -2.03 10.56
C LEU A 293 -2.48 -1.23 11.85
N SER A 294 -1.39 -1.49 12.59
CA SER A 294 -1.04 -0.71 13.79
C SER A 294 -0.86 0.77 13.45
N GLY A 295 -0.24 1.07 12.30
CA GLY A 295 -0.12 2.44 11.80
C GLY A 295 -1.47 3.11 11.49
N PHE A 296 -2.45 2.39 10.95
CA PHE A 296 -3.81 2.92 10.76
C PHE A 296 -4.53 3.16 12.08
N ILE A 297 -4.49 2.19 13.01
CA ILE A 297 -5.12 2.31 14.33
C ILE A 297 -4.55 3.52 15.08
N LEU A 298 -3.22 3.68 15.06
CA LEU A 298 -2.56 4.82 15.70
C LEU A 298 -2.93 6.14 15.02
N LEU A 299 -3.05 6.18 13.69
CA LEU A 299 -3.49 7.40 12.98
C LEU A 299 -4.90 7.81 13.43
N GLY A 300 -5.83 6.85 13.50
CA GLY A 300 -7.16 7.07 14.04
C GLY A 300 -7.12 7.59 15.48
N GLY A 301 -6.34 6.93 16.34
CA GLY A 301 -6.12 7.35 17.73
C GLY A 301 -5.57 8.78 17.85
N THR A 302 -4.67 9.18 16.97
CA THR A 302 -4.12 10.55 16.95
C THR A 302 -5.18 11.58 16.57
N PHE A 303 -6.05 11.31 15.61
CA PHE A 303 -7.18 12.21 15.29
C PHE A 303 -8.21 12.28 16.43
N HIS A 304 -8.46 11.16 17.12
CA HIS A 304 -9.27 11.15 18.34
C HIS A 304 -8.67 12.05 19.42
N GLN A 305 -7.36 11.93 19.65
CA GLN A 305 -6.64 12.76 20.61
C GLN A 305 -6.71 14.25 20.21
N MET A 306 -6.56 14.56 18.93
CA MET A 306 -6.65 15.93 18.41
C MET A 306 -8.01 16.59 18.74
N VAL A 307 -9.12 15.88 18.52
CA VAL A 307 -10.45 16.37 18.89
C VAL A 307 -10.62 16.49 20.41
N THR A 308 -10.09 15.55 21.17
CA THR A 308 -10.21 15.52 22.64
C THR A 308 -9.45 16.65 23.31
N VAL A 309 -8.23 16.95 22.83
CA VAL A 309 -7.41 18.07 23.34
C VAL A 309 -7.99 19.41 22.87
N GLY A 310 -8.53 19.46 21.65
CA GLY A 310 -9.07 20.67 21.06
C GLY A 310 -7.97 21.66 20.66
N PRO A 311 -8.29 22.97 20.60
CA PRO A 311 -7.33 24.00 20.24
C PRO A 311 -6.15 24.04 21.20
N THR A 312 -4.94 23.80 20.69
CA THR A 312 -3.71 23.95 21.46
C THR A 312 -3.11 25.34 21.28
N PRO A 313 -2.51 25.94 22.32
CA PRO A 313 -1.76 27.17 22.16
C PRO A 313 -0.66 26.99 21.12
N ASP A 314 -0.27 28.08 20.44
CA ASP A 314 0.81 28.07 19.46
C ASP A 314 2.11 27.61 20.14
N VAL A 315 2.45 26.33 19.92
CA VAL A 315 3.74 25.78 20.31
C VAL A 315 4.71 26.15 19.19
N ALA A 316 5.85 26.76 19.56
CA ALA A 316 6.89 27.10 18.60
C ALA A 316 7.26 25.85 17.78
N LEU A 317 7.01 25.92 16.47
CA LEU A 317 7.38 24.85 15.55
C LEU A 317 8.88 24.93 15.27
N PRO A 318 9.52 23.82 14.88
CA PRO A 318 10.83 23.88 14.24
C PRO A 318 10.84 24.91 13.10
N SER A 319 11.86 25.77 13.05
CA SER A 319 11.95 26.92 12.12
C SER A 319 11.74 26.57 10.64
N PHE A 320 12.10 25.34 10.23
CA PHE A 320 11.85 24.87 8.87
C PHE A 320 10.36 24.67 8.55
N LEU A 321 9.53 24.26 9.51
CA LEU A 321 8.09 24.14 9.32
C LEU A 321 7.40 25.51 9.25
N GLU A 322 7.93 26.50 9.97
CA GLU A 322 7.49 27.89 9.85
C GLU A 322 7.78 28.44 8.45
N PHE A 323 8.95 28.12 7.90
CA PHE A 323 9.28 28.44 6.50
C PHE A 323 8.27 27.83 5.53
N LEU A 324 7.97 26.53 5.61
CA LEU A 324 6.95 25.92 4.73
C LEU A 324 5.54 26.53 4.92
N ASN A 325 5.27 27.12 6.09
CA ASN A 325 4.00 27.74 6.39
C ASN A 325 3.88 29.19 5.90
N SER A 326 4.97 29.87 5.55
CA SER A 326 4.94 31.27 5.09
C SER A 326 4.86 31.42 3.56
N TRP A 327 5.15 30.33 2.83
CA TRP A 327 4.95 30.18 1.39
C TRP A 327 3.68 29.39 1.12
#